data_AF-A0A348UNK3-F1
#
_entry.id   AF-A0A348UNK3-F1
#
_cell.length_a   1.000
_cell.length_b   1.000
_cell.length_c   1.000
_cell.angle_alpha   90.00
_cell.angle_beta   90.00
_cell.angle_gamma   90.00
#
_symmetry.space_group_name_H-M   'P 1'
#
loop_
_entity.id
_entity.type
_entity.pdbx_description
1 polymer ?
#
loop_
_entity_poly.entity_id
_entity_poly.type
_entity_poly.pdbx_seq_one_letter_code
_entity_poly.pdbx_strand_id
1 'polypeptide(L)'
;MPDPGLVQMVPVLLFAAVFVALLAGYSVALTLAGVSLIFAFAGMAAGVFMPSDLGFMPGRLFGIITNQTLIAVPLFVFMGVVLEKTRIAELLLESLSQLMGRIPGGLGLAVVLVGALLAASTGIVGATVVTMGLISLPTMLKQGYDPRFATGVISATGTLGQIIPPSIALVLLGDVLGNAYQRAQLSQGVMAPKTVSVGDLFAGALMPGLLLVGLYLAYVAWTALATPERTPPARAVGDARPSIGQLLKGLLPPLVLVVIVLGSIIGGFATPTEAAGLGAAGSVCLAFAYRAMSLQILREVSESTLKTTAMVFFILIGASLFSLVFRGYGGEALIHEWFNHMPGGMWGALAIVMLVIFLLGFMLDFIEIIFVVIPIVGPVLLAMGVDPIWLGV
;
A
#
# COMPACT_ATOMS: atom_id res chain seq x y z
N MET A 1 -30.03 -34.51 -0.87
CA MET A 1 -29.43 -33.37 -1.59
C MET A 1 -29.60 -32.15 -0.70
N PRO A 2 -28.53 -31.38 -0.42
CA PRO A 2 -28.66 -30.15 0.36
C PRO A 2 -29.55 -29.15 -0.40
N ASP A 3 -30.34 -28.35 0.33
CA ASP A 3 -31.24 -27.37 -0.28
C ASP A 3 -30.45 -26.38 -1.15
N PRO A 4 -30.83 -26.17 -2.42
CA PRO A 4 -30.08 -25.33 -3.35
C PRO A 4 -29.95 -23.86 -2.89
N GLY A 5 -30.93 -23.35 -2.13
CA GLY A 5 -30.85 -22.01 -1.54
C GLY A 5 -29.82 -21.87 -0.42
N LEU A 6 -29.61 -22.93 0.38
CA LEU A 6 -28.58 -22.92 1.44
C LEU A 6 -27.18 -22.93 0.85
N VAL A 7 -26.97 -23.68 -0.24
CA VAL A 7 -25.68 -23.75 -0.95
C VAL A 7 -25.29 -22.39 -1.55
N GLN A 8 -26.26 -21.65 -2.10
CA GLN A 8 -26.02 -20.31 -2.65
C GLN A 8 -25.67 -19.26 -1.58
N MET A 9 -26.12 -19.44 -0.33
CA MET A 9 -25.79 -18.51 0.76
C MET A 9 -24.42 -18.76 1.40
N VAL A 10 -23.78 -19.93 1.19
CA VAL A 10 -22.51 -20.27 1.85
C VAL A 10 -21.38 -19.27 1.56
N PRO A 11 -21.15 -18.81 0.30
CA PRO A 11 -20.13 -17.79 0.02
C PRO A 11 -20.39 -16.47 0.76
N VAL A 12 -21.66 -16.05 0.86
CA VAL A 12 -22.06 -14.81 1.55
C VAL A 12 -21.83 -14.95 3.05
N LEU A 13 -22.21 -16.09 3.63
CA LEU A 13 -21.98 -16.39 5.04
C LEU A 13 -20.49 -16.49 5.37
N LEU A 14 -19.69 -17.09 4.49
CA LEU A 14 -18.23 -17.15 4.63
C LEU A 14 -17.64 -15.73 4.64
N PHE A 15 -18.02 -14.89 3.67
CA PHE A 15 -17.56 -13.50 3.59
C PHE A 15 -17.97 -12.71 4.84
N ALA A 16 -19.23 -12.82 5.27
CA ALA A 16 -19.73 -12.15 6.47
C ALA A 16 -19.03 -12.63 7.74
N ALA A 17 -18.78 -13.94 7.87
CA ALA A 17 -18.07 -14.52 9.02
C ALA A 17 -16.61 -14.03 9.09
N VAL A 18 -15.91 -14.01 7.96
CA VAL A 18 -14.56 -13.42 7.86
C VAL A 18 -14.60 -11.96 8.24
N PHE A 19 -15.53 -11.18 7.69
CA PHE A 19 -15.65 -9.76 7.98
C PHE A 19 -15.87 -9.49 9.48
N VAL A 20 -16.82 -10.19 10.10
CA VAL A 20 -17.10 -10.07 11.55
C VAL A 20 -15.90 -10.48 12.39
N ALA A 21 -15.20 -11.55 12.02
CA ALA A 21 -14.00 -12.00 12.74
C ALA A 21 -12.81 -11.02 12.60
N LEU A 22 -12.66 -10.36 11.44
CA LEU A 22 -11.69 -9.29 11.26
C LEU A 22 -12.04 -8.08 12.13
N LEU A 23 -13.33 -7.70 12.21
CA LEU A 23 -13.79 -6.63 13.10
C LEU A 23 -13.59 -6.94 14.59
N ALA A 24 -13.56 -8.23 14.96
CA ALA A 24 -13.23 -8.65 16.32
C ALA A 24 -11.73 -8.46 16.67
N GLY A 25 -10.90 -8.02 15.72
CA GLY A 25 -9.49 -7.68 15.94
C GLY A 25 -8.54 -8.88 15.99
N TYR A 26 -8.96 -10.04 15.48
CA TYR A 26 -8.08 -11.21 15.40
C TYR A 26 -7.07 -11.10 14.24
N SER A 27 -5.99 -11.86 14.28
CA SER A 27 -4.97 -11.85 13.21
C SER A 27 -5.59 -12.19 11.85
N VAL A 28 -5.37 -11.33 10.86
CA VAL A 28 -5.98 -11.41 9.52
C VAL A 28 -5.72 -12.75 8.85
N ALA A 29 -4.45 -13.16 8.77
CA ALA A 29 -4.05 -14.38 8.11
C ALA A 29 -4.71 -15.62 8.74
N LEU A 30 -4.76 -15.66 10.08
CA LEU A 30 -5.41 -16.73 10.82
C LEU A 30 -6.93 -16.69 10.67
N THR A 31 -7.53 -15.50 10.57
CA THR A 31 -8.96 -15.33 10.33
C THR A 31 -9.34 -15.83 8.94
N LEU A 32 -8.63 -15.38 7.90
CA LEU A 32 -8.84 -15.81 6.53
C LEU A 32 -8.63 -17.30 6.37
N ALA A 33 -7.54 -17.86 6.89
CA ALA A 33 -7.29 -19.29 6.81
C ALA A 33 -8.28 -20.11 7.65
N GLY A 34 -8.45 -19.73 8.92
CA GLY A 34 -9.21 -20.49 9.92
C GLY A 34 -10.70 -20.54 9.61
N VAL A 35 -11.33 -19.39 9.34
CA VAL A 35 -12.76 -19.34 8.99
C VAL A 35 -12.99 -20.12 7.68
N SER A 36 -12.11 -19.97 6.70
CA SER A 36 -12.23 -20.70 5.43
C SER A 36 -12.08 -22.20 5.61
N LEU A 37 -11.17 -22.67 6.46
CA LEU A 37 -11.05 -24.09 6.78
C LEU A 37 -12.28 -24.62 7.52
N ILE A 38 -12.81 -23.87 8.49
CA ILE A 38 -14.03 -24.25 9.21
C ILE A 38 -15.17 -24.44 8.21
N PHE A 39 -15.36 -23.49 7.30
CA PHE A 39 -16.37 -23.60 6.25
C PHE A 39 -16.08 -24.76 5.30
N ALA A 40 -14.84 -24.98 4.87
CA ALA A 40 -14.49 -26.11 4.00
C ALA A 40 -14.79 -27.46 4.67
N PHE A 41 -14.38 -27.65 5.93
CA PHE A 41 -14.67 -28.88 6.69
C PHE A 41 -16.16 -29.06 6.95
N ALA A 42 -16.89 -28.00 7.30
CA ALA A 42 -18.34 -28.05 7.47
C ALA A 42 -19.05 -28.42 6.17
N GLY A 43 -18.64 -27.85 5.04
CA GLY A 43 -19.20 -28.20 3.73
C GLY A 43 -18.83 -29.59 3.25
N MET A 44 -17.64 -30.09 3.59
CA MET A 44 -17.27 -31.49 3.31
C MET A 44 -18.16 -32.44 4.12
N ALA A 45 -18.41 -32.15 5.40
CA ALA A 45 -19.31 -32.92 6.23
C ALA A 45 -20.77 -32.87 5.73
N ALA A 46 -21.20 -31.72 5.20
CA ALA A 46 -22.52 -31.54 4.60
C ALA A 46 -22.65 -32.08 3.15
N GLY A 47 -21.55 -32.55 2.55
CA GLY A 47 -21.51 -33.01 1.16
C GLY A 47 -21.68 -31.92 0.10
N VAL A 48 -21.47 -30.65 0.47
CA VAL A 48 -21.57 -29.47 -0.41
C VAL A 48 -20.21 -29.09 -1.00
N PHE A 49 -19.12 -29.34 -0.27
CA PHE A 49 -17.77 -28.98 -0.66
C PHE A 49 -16.96 -30.22 -1.02
N MET A 50 -16.26 -30.22 -2.16
CA MET A 50 -15.50 -31.38 -2.60
C MET A 50 -14.11 -31.39 -1.95
N PRO A 51 -13.67 -32.51 -1.34
CA PRO A 51 -12.32 -32.61 -0.78
C PRO A 51 -11.20 -32.35 -1.80
N SER A 52 -11.46 -32.62 -3.08
CA SER A 52 -10.53 -32.35 -4.18
C SER A 52 -10.17 -30.87 -4.34
N ASP A 53 -11.05 -29.96 -3.96
CA ASP A 53 -10.81 -28.51 -4.11
C ASP A 53 -9.69 -28.04 -3.21
N LEU A 54 -9.59 -28.57 -1.98
CA LEU A 54 -8.47 -28.31 -1.07
C LEU A 54 -7.14 -28.88 -1.61
N GLY A 55 -7.21 -29.89 -2.48
CA GLY A 55 -6.05 -30.46 -3.17
C GLY A 55 -5.29 -29.46 -4.05
N PHE A 56 -5.91 -28.34 -4.45
CA PHE A 56 -5.24 -27.27 -5.19
C PHE A 56 -4.38 -26.35 -4.31
N MET A 57 -4.52 -26.42 -2.99
CA MET A 57 -3.83 -25.51 -2.06
C MET A 57 -2.30 -25.62 -2.13
N PRO A 58 -1.67 -26.82 -2.15
CA PRO A 58 -0.21 -26.93 -2.28
C PRO A 58 0.34 -26.24 -3.54
N GLY A 59 -0.36 -26.38 -4.67
CA GLY A 59 0.02 -25.72 -5.93
C GLY A 59 -0.04 -24.19 -5.83
N ARG A 60 -1.07 -23.64 -5.15
CA ARG A 60 -1.17 -22.20 -4.90
C ARG A 60 -0.08 -21.69 -3.97
N LEU A 61 0.21 -22.44 -2.89
CA LEU A 61 1.28 -22.10 -1.95
C LEU A 61 2.63 -22.08 -2.65
N PHE A 62 2.91 -23.11 -3.46
CA PHE A 62 4.12 -23.16 -4.27
C PHE A 62 4.21 -21.97 -5.21
N GLY A 63 3.11 -21.64 -5.92
CA GLY A 63 3.03 -20.48 -6.80
C GLY A 63 3.33 -19.15 -6.10
N ILE A 64 2.86 -18.95 -4.86
CA ILE A 64 3.17 -17.75 -4.05
C ILE A 64 4.66 -17.71 -3.70
N ILE A 65 5.23 -18.82 -3.23
CA ILE A 65 6.64 -18.90 -2.82
C ILE A 65 7.59 -18.68 -4.00
N THR A 66 7.22 -19.14 -5.20
CA THR A 66 8.04 -18.99 -6.41
C THR A 66 7.75 -17.70 -7.20
N ASN A 67 6.83 -16.84 -6.74
CA ASN A 67 6.44 -15.65 -7.49
C ASN A 67 7.57 -14.60 -7.51
N GLN A 68 8.11 -14.34 -8.69
CA GLN A 68 9.23 -13.41 -8.89
C GLN A 68 8.87 -11.95 -8.59
N THR A 69 7.62 -11.54 -8.80
CA THR A 69 7.14 -10.19 -8.47
C THR A 69 7.15 -9.95 -6.97
N LEU A 70 6.80 -10.97 -6.18
CA LEU A 70 6.78 -10.86 -4.72
C LEU A 70 8.18 -10.78 -4.10
N ILE A 71 9.25 -11.12 -4.84
CA ILE A 71 10.64 -10.88 -4.42
C ILE A 71 10.93 -9.37 -4.31
N ALA A 72 10.25 -8.52 -5.06
CA ALA A 72 10.40 -7.07 -4.97
C ALA A 72 9.92 -6.52 -3.60
N VAL A 73 8.96 -7.18 -2.95
CA VAL A 73 8.39 -6.76 -1.66
C VAL A 73 9.45 -6.68 -0.56
N PRO A 74 10.17 -7.76 -0.19
CA PRO A 74 11.21 -7.69 0.84
C PRO A 74 12.33 -6.70 0.49
N LEU A 75 12.68 -6.56 -0.79
CA LEU A 75 13.73 -5.64 -1.23
C LEU A 75 13.31 -4.17 -1.10
N PHE A 76 12.07 -3.82 -1.46
CA PHE A 76 11.54 -2.47 -1.25
C PHE A 76 11.32 -2.16 0.23
N VAL A 77 10.79 -3.12 1.00
CA VAL A 77 10.72 -2.99 2.46
C VAL A 77 12.11 -2.72 3.03
N PHE A 78 13.11 -3.51 2.63
CA PHE A 78 14.48 -3.33 3.10
C PHE A 78 15.02 -1.94 2.78
N MET A 79 14.88 -1.49 1.53
CA MET A 79 15.28 -0.16 1.10
C MET A 79 14.65 0.94 1.96
N GLY A 80 13.33 0.86 2.16
CA GLY A 80 12.58 1.82 2.97
C GLY A 80 13.03 1.86 4.42
N VAL A 81 13.17 0.69 5.03
CA VAL A 81 13.62 0.55 6.41
C VAL A 81 15.07 1.03 6.59
N VAL A 82 15.97 0.80 5.61
CA VAL A 82 17.33 1.36 5.66
C VAL A 82 17.29 2.89 5.69
N LEU A 83 16.54 3.51 4.78
CA LEU A 83 16.45 4.98 4.69
C LEU A 83 15.78 5.59 5.92
N GLU A 84 14.82 4.89 6.53
CA GLU A 84 14.18 5.28 7.79
C GLU A 84 15.15 5.16 8.97
N LYS A 85 15.75 3.98 9.19
CA LYS A 85 16.58 3.67 10.37
C LYS A 85 17.92 4.40 10.38
N THR A 86 18.43 4.79 9.22
CA THR A 86 19.65 5.61 9.10
C THR A 86 19.42 7.08 9.46
N ARG A 87 18.19 7.47 9.81
CA ARG A 87 17.81 8.84 10.21
C ARG A 87 18.12 9.92 9.18
N ILE A 88 18.34 9.52 7.93
CA ILE A 88 18.45 10.44 6.80
C ILE A 88 17.16 11.28 6.74
N ALA A 89 16.01 10.63 6.93
CA ALA A 89 14.70 11.26 7.08
C ALA A 89 14.65 12.43 8.09
N GLU A 90 15.21 12.22 9.29
CA GLU A 90 15.21 13.20 10.38
C GLU A 90 16.03 14.44 9.99
N LEU A 91 17.23 14.22 9.44
CA LEU A 91 18.13 15.29 8.98
C LEU A 91 17.51 16.15 7.88
N LEU A 92 16.77 15.54 6.96
CA LEU A 92 16.07 16.25 5.89
C LEU A 92 14.94 17.11 6.44
N LEU A 93 14.18 16.56 7.39
CA LEU A 93 13.11 17.27 8.07
C LEU A 93 13.63 18.46 8.87
N GLU A 94 14.70 18.29 9.64
CA GLU A 94 15.32 19.39 10.39
C GLU A 94 15.82 20.49 9.45
N SER A 95 16.50 20.11 8.37
CA SER A 95 17.05 21.06 7.39
C SER A 95 15.96 21.85 6.66
N LEU A 96 14.90 21.17 6.20
CA LEU A 96 13.77 21.83 5.53
C LEU A 96 12.93 22.65 6.50
N SER A 97 12.75 22.18 7.73
CA SER A 97 12.06 22.92 8.78
C SER A 97 12.80 24.22 9.15
N GLN A 98 14.13 24.22 9.16
CA GLN A 98 14.93 25.43 9.39
C GLN A 98 14.84 26.41 8.21
N LEU A 99 14.86 25.92 6.98
CA LEU A 99 14.75 26.77 5.78
C LEU A 99 13.36 27.39 5.66
N MET A 100 12.33 26.56 5.75
CA MET A 100 10.94 26.96 5.55
C MET A 100 10.33 27.55 6.82
N GLY A 101 10.89 27.31 8.01
CA GLY A 101 10.32 27.78 9.27
C GLY A 101 10.08 29.29 9.34
N ARG A 102 10.81 30.10 8.57
CA ARG A 102 10.63 31.57 8.53
C ARG A 102 9.39 32.04 7.78
N ILE A 103 8.78 31.21 6.94
CA ILE A 103 7.53 31.55 6.26
C ILE A 103 6.32 31.01 7.05
N PRO A 104 5.19 31.73 7.09
CA PRO A 104 3.94 31.20 7.62
C PRO A 104 3.58 29.87 6.94
N GLY A 105 3.22 28.85 7.72
CA GLY A 105 2.94 27.50 7.20
C GLY A 105 4.17 26.67 6.79
N GLY A 106 5.38 27.22 6.90
CA GLY A 106 6.60 26.58 6.39
C GLY A 106 6.95 25.22 7.00
N LEU A 107 6.66 25.00 8.29
CA LEU A 107 6.84 23.68 8.90
C LEU A 107 5.85 22.66 8.32
N GLY A 108 4.62 23.08 8.03
CA GLY A 108 3.63 22.22 7.37
C GLY A 108 4.06 21.85 5.95
N LEU A 109 4.62 22.79 5.20
CA LEU A 109 5.16 22.53 3.86
C LEU A 109 6.36 21.58 3.91
N ALA A 110 7.25 21.76 4.88
CA ALA A 110 8.38 20.86 5.10
C ALA A 110 7.92 19.43 5.43
N VAL A 111 6.90 19.28 6.28
CA VAL A 111 6.28 17.98 6.58
C VAL A 111 5.74 17.34 5.30
N VAL A 112 4.94 18.04 4.50
CA VAL A 112 4.36 17.48 3.26
C VAL A 112 5.47 17.06 2.28
N LEU A 113 6.48 17.90 2.06
CA LEU A 113 7.57 17.62 1.11
C LEU A 113 8.45 16.45 1.56
N VAL A 114 8.87 16.44 2.82
CA VAL A 114 9.69 15.35 3.36
C VAL A 114 8.89 14.07 3.40
N GLY A 115 7.63 14.14 3.85
CA GLY A 115 6.78 12.97 3.90
C GLY A 115 6.46 12.41 2.52
N ALA A 116 6.34 13.24 1.47
CA ALA A 116 6.23 12.76 0.09
C ALA A 116 7.50 12.02 -0.39
N LEU A 117 8.69 12.50 0.01
CA LEU A 117 9.97 11.82 -0.29
C LEU A 117 10.13 10.51 0.49
N LEU A 118 9.70 10.49 1.76
CA LEU A 118 9.72 9.29 2.59
C LEU A 118 8.66 8.28 2.17
N ALA A 119 7.51 8.76 1.71
CA ALA A 119 6.44 7.95 1.16
C ALA A 119 6.95 7.09 -0.01
N ALA A 120 7.69 7.70 -0.94
CA ALA A 120 8.30 7.01 -2.06
C ALA A 120 9.31 5.92 -1.65
N SER A 121 9.85 5.95 -0.44
CA SER A 121 10.86 4.96 -0.01
C SER A 121 10.33 3.90 0.95
N THR A 122 9.39 4.25 1.84
CA THR A 122 8.99 3.41 2.97
C THR A 122 7.74 2.57 2.71
N GLY A 123 6.75 3.09 1.97
CA GLY A 123 5.51 2.35 1.66
C GLY A 123 4.65 1.90 2.86
N ILE A 124 5.00 2.28 4.10
CA ILE A 124 4.36 1.80 5.33
C ILE A 124 3.80 2.99 6.12
N VAL A 125 2.50 3.23 5.99
CA VAL A 125 1.81 4.40 6.57
C VAL A 125 2.01 4.50 8.08
N GLY A 126 1.83 3.41 8.82
CA GLY A 126 1.94 3.43 10.28
C GLY A 126 3.33 3.87 10.75
N ALA A 127 4.39 3.36 10.13
CA ALA A 127 5.76 3.74 10.45
C ALA A 127 6.03 5.21 10.13
N THR A 128 5.65 5.67 8.92
CA THR A 128 5.85 7.06 8.51
C THR A 128 5.09 8.05 9.40
N VAL A 129 3.83 7.78 9.72
CA VAL A 129 3.01 8.63 10.60
C VAL A 129 3.59 8.67 12.01
N VAL A 130 4.04 7.54 12.56
CA VAL A 130 4.66 7.50 13.90
C VAL A 130 5.99 8.26 13.90
N THR A 131 6.86 8.01 12.93
CA THR A 131 8.16 8.67 12.83
C THR A 131 8.00 10.18 12.66
N MET A 132 7.15 10.63 11.74
CA MET A 132 6.86 12.06 11.57
C MET A 132 6.10 12.64 12.77
N GLY A 133 5.21 11.87 13.39
CA GLY A 133 4.49 12.29 14.60
C GLY A 133 5.43 12.53 15.78
N LEU A 134 6.40 11.64 16.02
CA LEU A 134 7.34 11.76 17.13
C LEU A 134 8.34 12.92 16.93
N ILE A 135 8.64 13.27 15.68
CA ILE A 135 9.68 14.28 15.36
C ILE A 135 9.07 15.64 15.04
N SER A 136 8.09 15.69 14.13
CA SER A 136 7.50 16.94 13.62
C SER A 136 6.48 17.53 14.59
N LEU A 137 5.60 16.72 15.19
CA LEU A 137 4.50 17.24 16.01
C LEU A 137 4.98 18.04 17.22
N PRO A 138 5.94 17.58 18.05
CA PRO A 138 6.42 18.36 19.18
C PRO A 138 7.03 19.69 18.74
N THR A 139 7.72 19.70 17.60
CA THR A 139 8.34 20.89 17.03
C THR A 139 7.30 21.90 16.55
N MET A 140 6.26 21.43 15.84
CA MET A 140 5.16 22.28 15.37
C MET A 140 4.39 22.91 16.56
N LEU A 141 4.09 22.12 17.59
CA LEU A 141 3.39 22.61 18.79
C LEU A 141 4.22 23.63 19.57
N LYS A 142 5.53 23.38 19.76
CA LYS A 142 6.44 24.35 20.40
C LYS A 142 6.52 25.67 19.65
N GLN A 143 6.35 25.64 18.33
CA GLN A 143 6.36 26.82 17.47
C GLN A 143 4.99 27.49 17.35
N GLY A 144 3.96 26.99 18.05
CA GLY A 144 2.64 27.61 18.13
C GLY A 144 1.67 27.21 17.02
N TYR A 145 1.92 26.10 16.30
CA TYR A 145 0.94 25.58 15.34
C TYR A 145 -0.30 25.04 16.06
N ASP A 146 -1.47 25.23 15.43
CA ASP A 146 -2.70 24.62 15.90
C ASP A 146 -2.59 23.07 15.91
N PRO A 147 -2.91 22.39 17.04
CA PRO A 147 -2.79 20.95 17.15
C PRO A 147 -3.61 20.18 16.12
N ARG A 148 -4.79 20.67 15.73
CA ARG A 148 -5.67 19.98 14.76
C ARG A 148 -5.08 20.06 13.36
N PHE A 149 -4.52 21.21 12.99
CA PHE A 149 -3.79 21.37 11.75
C PHE A 149 -2.53 20.50 11.71
N ALA A 150 -1.69 20.56 12.75
CA ALA A 150 -0.44 19.82 12.80
C ALA A 150 -0.65 18.30 12.73
N THR A 151 -1.58 17.77 13.54
CA THR A 151 -1.92 16.34 13.52
C THR A 151 -2.57 15.92 12.20
N GLY A 152 -3.44 16.76 11.62
CA GLY A 152 -4.06 16.50 10.33
C GLY A 152 -3.05 16.42 9.19
N VAL A 153 -2.13 17.38 9.08
CA VAL A 153 -1.10 17.40 8.03
C VAL A 153 -0.15 16.21 8.15
N ILE A 154 0.30 15.87 9.37
CA ILE A 154 1.16 14.71 9.58
C ILE A 154 0.44 13.41 9.21
N SER A 155 -0.81 13.25 9.65
CA SER A 155 -1.60 12.05 9.36
C SER A 155 -1.86 11.90 7.86
N ALA A 156 -2.29 12.97 7.19
CA ALA A 156 -2.54 12.97 5.75
C ALA A 156 -1.26 12.69 4.96
N THR A 157 -0.14 13.33 5.32
CA THR A 157 1.14 13.14 4.63
C THR A 157 1.64 11.70 4.76
N GLY A 158 1.49 11.07 5.93
CA GLY A 158 1.94 9.69 6.10
C GLY A 158 1.19 8.67 5.23
N THR A 159 -0.05 8.97 4.80
CA THR A 159 -0.80 8.10 3.86
C THR A 159 -0.24 8.13 2.43
N LEU A 160 0.56 9.13 2.07
CA LEU A 160 1.18 9.23 0.75
C LEU A 160 2.05 8.02 0.41
N GLY A 161 2.57 7.32 1.42
CA GLY A 161 3.40 6.11 1.23
C GLY A 161 2.71 5.02 0.43
N GLN A 162 1.38 4.95 0.46
CA GLN A 162 0.64 3.94 -0.29
C GLN A 162 0.57 4.25 -1.79
N ILE A 163 0.45 5.54 -2.16
CA ILE A 163 0.18 5.95 -3.54
C ILE A 163 1.45 6.36 -4.31
N ILE A 164 2.48 6.89 -3.63
CA ILE A 164 3.69 7.38 -4.30
C ILE A 164 4.65 6.21 -4.58
N PRO A 165 4.98 5.93 -5.85
CA PRO A 165 5.94 4.87 -6.18
C PRO A 165 7.39 5.19 -5.77
N PRO A 166 8.24 4.18 -5.48
CA PRO A 166 7.92 2.75 -5.34
C PRO A 166 7.17 2.41 -4.05
N SER A 167 5.96 1.85 -4.18
CA SER A 167 5.09 1.49 -3.05
C SER A 167 4.83 -0.01 -3.01
N ILE A 168 4.95 -0.60 -1.82
CA ILE A 168 4.64 -2.02 -1.58
C ILE A 168 3.16 -2.30 -1.91
N ALA A 169 2.26 -1.38 -1.60
CA ALA A 169 0.84 -1.52 -1.90
C ALA A 169 0.61 -1.72 -3.40
N LEU A 170 1.25 -0.89 -4.24
CA LEU A 170 1.15 -0.97 -5.69
C LEU A 170 1.81 -2.25 -6.26
N VAL A 171 2.89 -2.74 -5.64
CA VAL A 171 3.51 -4.03 -6.03
C VAL A 171 2.55 -5.19 -5.80
N LEU A 172 1.96 -5.27 -4.60
CA LEU A 172 1.01 -6.32 -4.24
C LEU A 172 -0.26 -6.23 -5.08
N LEU A 173 -0.78 -5.01 -5.26
CA LEU A 173 -1.96 -4.78 -6.09
C LEU A 173 -1.71 -5.15 -7.55
N GLY A 174 -0.54 -4.80 -8.10
CA GLY A 174 -0.18 -5.17 -9.48
C GLY A 174 -0.14 -6.66 -9.71
N ASP A 175 0.41 -7.43 -8.77
CA ASP A 175 0.40 -8.89 -8.85
C ASP A 175 -1.03 -9.46 -8.80
N VAL A 176 -1.83 -9.07 -7.81
CA VAL A 176 -3.19 -9.60 -7.64
C VAL A 176 -4.11 -9.18 -8.79
N LEU A 177 -4.04 -7.92 -9.18
CA LEU A 177 -4.87 -7.35 -10.23
C LEU A 177 -4.45 -7.86 -11.61
N GLY A 178 -3.15 -8.04 -11.86
CA GLY A 178 -2.65 -8.68 -13.08
C GLY A 178 -3.18 -10.11 -13.24
N ASN A 179 -3.16 -10.90 -12.17
CA ASN A 179 -3.75 -12.24 -12.14
C ASN A 179 -5.28 -12.20 -12.35
N ALA A 180 -5.98 -11.28 -11.69
CA ALA A 180 -7.42 -11.10 -11.86
C ALA A 180 -7.79 -10.72 -13.30
N TYR A 181 -6.99 -9.84 -13.92
CA TYR A 181 -7.19 -9.37 -15.29
C TYR A 181 -6.95 -10.45 -16.33
N GLN A 182 -5.90 -11.25 -16.17
CA GLN A 182 -5.65 -12.42 -17.01
C GLN A 182 -6.82 -13.40 -16.94
N ARG A 183 -7.33 -13.67 -15.74
CA ARG A 183 -8.46 -14.60 -15.53
C ARG A 183 -9.76 -14.09 -16.15
N ALA A 184 -10.07 -12.80 -15.98
CA ALA A 184 -11.24 -12.19 -16.60
C ALA A 184 -11.21 -12.37 -18.13
N GLN A 185 -10.07 -12.13 -18.77
CA GLN A 185 -9.89 -12.32 -20.21
C GLN A 185 -10.02 -13.79 -20.63
N LEU A 186 -9.45 -14.74 -19.87
CA LEU A 186 -9.59 -16.17 -20.13
C LEU A 186 -11.06 -16.61 -20.06
N SER A 187 -11.84 -16.09 -19.10
CA SER A 187 -13.27 -16.39 -18.98
C SER A 187 -14.10 -15.85 -20.16
N GLN A 188 -13.59 -14.83 -20.86
CA GLN A 188 -14.18 -14.25 -22.07
C GLN A 188 -13.70 -14.94 -23.37
N GLY A 189 -12.93 -16.03 -23.28
CA GLY A 189 -12.41 -16.76 -24.43
C GLY A 189 -11.18 -16.12 -25.09
N VAL A 190 -10.55 -15.13 -24.46
CA VAL A 190 -9.31 -14.52 -24.95
C VAL A 190 -8.14 -15.46 -24.64
N MET A 191 -7.67 -16.18 -25.66
CA MET A 191 -6.58 -17.16 -25.53
C MET A 191 -5.19 -16.54 -25.36
N ALA A 192 -5.03 -15.26 -25.69
CA ALA A 192 -3.80 -14.50 -25.49
C ALA A 192 -4.07 -13.30 -24.54
N PRO A 193 -4.19 -13.54 -23.23
CA PRO A 193 -4.54 -12.50 -22.27
C PRO A 193 -3.43 -11.46 -22.15
N LYS A 194 -3.81 -10.19 -22.13
CA LYS A 194 -2.91 -9.09 -21.79
C LYS A 194 -2.69 -9.06 -20.28
N THR A 195 -1.50 -8.66 -19.87
CA THR A 195 -1.13 -8.56 -18.45
C THR A 195 -0.93 -7.11 -18.10
N VAL A 196 -1.36 -6.70 -16.90
CA VAL A 196 -0.92 -5.44 -16.32
C VAL A 196 0.31 -5.72 -15.47
N SER A 197 1.35 -4.93 -15.68
CA SER A 197 2.57 -5.00 -14.88
C SER A 197 2.50 -4.06 -13.67
N VAL A 198 3.34 -4.32 -12.67
CA VAL A 198 3.54 -3.40 -11.55
C VAL A 198 4.05 -2.03 -12.05
N GLY A 199 4.85 -2.01 -13.12
CA GLY A 199 5.35 -0.78 -13.72
C GLY A 199 4.23 0.09 -14.31
N ASP A 200 3.21 -0.52 -14.89
CA ASP A 200 2.04 0.20 -15.41
C ASP A 200 1.26 0.89 -14.29
N LEU A 201 1.07 0.21 -13.15
CA LEU A 201 0.46 0.82 -11.97
C LEU A 201 1.33 1.92 -11.36
N PHE A 202 2.66 1.75 -11.36
CA PHE A 202 3.57 2.81 -10.90
C PHE A 202 3.45 4.05 -11.77
N ALA A 203 3.45 3.89 -13.10
CA ALA A 203 3.26 4.99 -14.03
C ALA A 203 1.87 5.64 -13.87
N GLY A 204 0.82 4.83 -13.71
CA GLY A 204 -0.55 5.29 -13.49
C GLY A 204 -0.72 6.06 -12.19
N ALA A 205 -0.10 5.61 -11.09
CA ALA A 205 -0.22 6.21 -9.76
C ALA A 205 0.62 7.49 -9.58
N LEU A 206 1.66 7.69 -10.42
CA LEU A 206 2.56 8.84 -10.28
C LEU A 206 1.82 10.18 -10.41
N MET A 207 0.94 10.31 -11.42
CA MET A 207 0.20 11.54 -11.67
C MET A 207 -0.78 11.86 -10.52
N PRO A 208 -1.67 10.94 -10.09
CA PRO A 208 -2.53 11.16 -8.92
C PRO A 208 -1.75 11.38 -7.62
N GLY A 209 -0.65 10.67 -7.40
CA GLY A 209 0.20 10.84 -6.22
C GLY A 209 0.80 12.26 -6.15
N LEU A 210 1.38 12.74 -7.24
CA LEU A 210 1.92 14.12 -7.31
C LEU A 210 0.83 15.18 -7.24
N LEU A 211 -0.34 14.92 -7.84
CA LEU A 211 -1.51 15.79 -7.70
C LEU A 211 -1.93 15.91 -6.24
N LEU A 212 -1.98 14.79 -5.49
CA LEU A 212 -2.32 14.78 -4.07
C LEU A 212 -1.33 15.61 -3.25
N VAL A 213 -0.03 15.45 -3.51
CA VAL A 213 1.02 16.27 -2.89
C VAL A 213 0.80 17.75 -3.20
N GLY A 214 0.52 18.09 -4.46
CA GLY A 214 0.20 19.46 -4.86
C GLY A 214 -1.02 20.03 -4.13
N LEU A 215 -2.09 19.25 -3.99
CA LEU A 215 -3.29 19.63 -3.25
C LEU A 215 -2.99 19.83 -1.75
N TYR A 216 -2.15 18.99 -1.14
CA TYR A 216 -1.74 19.14 0.25
C TYR A 216 -0.89 20.40 0.46
N LEU A 217 0.06 20.68 -0.44
CA LEU A 217 0.85 21.92 -0.42
C LEU A 217 -0.03 23.15 -0.60
N ALA A 218 -0.98 23.10 -1.54
CA ALA A 218 -1.94 24.18 -1.76
C ALA A 218 -2.83 24.41 -0.52
N TYR A 219 -3.29 23.34 0.13
CA TYR A 219 -4.06 23.43 1.37
C TYR A 219 -3.27 24.07 2.53
N VAL A 220 -2.01 23.67 2.70
CA VAL A 220 -1.12 24.27 3.71
C VAL A 220 -0.87 25.74 3.41
N ALA A 221 -0.55 26.08 2.16
CA ALA A 221 -0.32 27.47 1.74
C ALA A 221 -1.58 28.33 1.89
N TRP A 222 -2.75 27.82 1.49
CA TRP A 222 -4.04 28.47 1.68
C TRP A 222 -4.30 28.74 3.16
N THR A 223 -4.13 27.73 4.02
CA THR A 223 -4.35 27.87 5.47
C THR A 223 -3.40 28.88 6.10
N ALA A 224 -2.16 28.93 5.63
CA ALA A 224 -1.16 29.87 6.09
C ALA A 224 -1.46 31.33 5.71
N LEU A 225 -2.08 31.55 4.55
CA LEU A 225 -2.52 32.88 4.11
C LEU A 225 -3.84 33.30 4.77
N ALA A 226 -4.80 32.38 4.88
CA ALA A 226 -6.13 32.66 5.42
C ALA A 226 -6.15 32.78 6.95
N THR A 227 -5.33 31.99 7.64
CA THR A 227 -5.24 31.99 9.11
C THR A 227 -3.78 31.91 9.58
N PRO A 228 -2.99 33.01 9.42
CA PRO A 228 -1.58 33.03 9.81
C PRO A 228 -1.34 32.70 11.29
N GLU A 229 -2.32 32.99 12.16
CA GLU A 229 -2.27 32.66 13.60
C GLU A 229 -2.22 31.17 13.89
N ARG A 230 -2.80 30.32 13.01
CA ARG A 230 -2.83 28.86 13.18
C ARG A 230 -1.54 28.18 12.72
N THR A 231 -0.77 28.86 11.89
CA THR A 231 0.48 28.35 11.32
C THR A 231 1.55 29.44 11.34
N PRO A 232 1.91 29.96 12.53
CA PRO A 232 2.83 31.06 12.65
C PRO A 232 4.20 30.67 12.07
N PRO A 233 4.96 31.63 11.54
CA PRO A 233 6.36 31.39 11.21
C PRO A 233 7.09 30.95 12.49
N ALA A 234 7.87 29.89 12.38
CA ALA A 234 8.71 29.39 13.46
C ALA A 234 9.64 30.51 13.95
N ARG A 235 9.72 30.70 15.27
CA ARG A 235 10.74 31.55 15.88
C ARG A 235 12.08 30.92 15.57
N ALA A 236 12.95 31.70 14.91
CA ALA A 236 14.24 31.23 14.43
C ALA A 236 15.03 30.55 15.55
N VAL A 237 15.28 29.25 15.42
CA VAL A 237 16.23 28.53 16.26
C VAL A 237 17.60 28.68 15.59
N GLY A 238 18.30 29.77 15.92
CA GLY A 238 19.66 30.05 15.44
C GLY A 238 19.75 30.93 14.17
N ASP A 239 20.81 31.75 14.11
CA ASP A 239 21.09 32.70 13.02
C ASP A 239 21.69 32.07 11.75
N ALA A 240 22.11 30.80 11.81
CA ALA A 240 22.72 30.12 10.68
C ALA A 240 21.67 29.67 9.67
N ARG A 241 21.64 30.30 8.49
CA ARG A 241 20.92 29.75 7.34
C ARG A 241 21.59 28.42 6.96
N PRO A 242 20.91 27.26 6.99
CA PRO A 242 21.41 26.14 6.22
C PRO A 242 21.49 26.59 4.77
N SER A 243 22.67 26.43 4.16
CA SER A 243 22.84 26.80 2.76
C SER A 243 21.91 25.93 1.92
N ILE A 244 21.24 26.51 0.92
CA ILE A 244 20.46 25.73 -0.07
C ILE A 244 21.32 24.59 -0.63
N GLY A 245 22.64 24.79 -0.76
CA GLY A 245 23.58 23.76 -1.17
C GLY A 245 23.77 22.60 -0.16
N GLN A 246 23.61 22.82 1.15
CA GLN A 246 23.65 21.76 2.16
C GLN A 246 22.35 20.94 2.14
N LEU A 247 21.22 21.60 1.94
CA LEU A 247 19.92 20.97 1.76
C LEU A 247 19.85 20.11 0.51
N LEU A 248 20.30 20.65 -0.62
CA LEU A 248 20.40 19.89 -1.87
C LEU A 248 21.34 18.69 -1.69
N LYS A 249 22.48 18.85 -1.01
CA LYS A 249 23.38 17.71 -0.74
C LYS A 249 22.74 16.62 0.11
N GLY A 250 21.82 16.96 1.02
CA GLY A 250 21.07 15.98 1.83
C GLY A 250 19.93 15.30 1.06
N LEU A 251 19.12 16.08 0.34
CA LEU A 251 17.91 15.62 -0.35
C LEU A 251 18.20 14.90 -1.67
N LEU A 252 19.24 15.33 -2.38
CA LEU A 252 19.55 14.84 -3.71
C LEU A 252 19.85 13.34 -3.73
N PRO A 253 20.62 12.75 -2.79
CA PRO A 253 20.98 11.34 -2.90
C PRO A 253 19.78 10.37 -2.76
N PRO A 254 18.86 10.51 -1.77
CA PRO A 254 17.63 9.70 -1.75
C PRO A 254 16.72 9.94 -2.96
N LEU A 255 16.60 11.20 -3.43
CA LEU A 255 15.79 11.52 -4.59
C LEU A 255 16.36 10.90 -5.87
N VAL A 256 17.68 10.94 -6.05
CA VAL A 256 18.39 10.27 -7.15
C VAL A 256 18.16 8.77 -7.10
N LEU A 257 18.19 8.15 -5.91
CA LEU A 257 17.89 6.74 -5.77
C LEU A 257 16.46 6.42 -6.22
N VAL A 258 15.46 7.18 -5.76
CA VAL A 258 14.06 7.00 -6.19
C VAL A 258 13.92 7.18 -7.69
N VAL A 259 14.54 8.20 -8.28
CA VAL A 259 14.51 8.45 -9.73
C VAL A 259 15.19 7.32 -10.51
N ILE A 260 16.30 6.77 -10.03
CA ILE A 260 16.97 5.61 -10.66
C ILE A 260 16.06 4.39 -10.64
N VAL A 261 15.48 4.07 -9.48
CA VAL A 261 14.58 2.93 -9.30
C VAL A 261 13.34 3.10 -10.19
N LEU A 262 12.60 4.19 -10.01
CA LEU A 262 11.36 4.44 -10.74
C LEU A 262 11.60 4.61 -12.24
N GLY A 263 12.65 5.33 -12.62
CA GLY A 263 13.04 5.55 -14.02
C GLY A 263 13.46 4.25 -14.71
N SER A 264 14.12 3.33 -14.00
CA SER A 264 14.46 2.01 -14.55
C SER A 264 13.22 1.13 -14.80
N ILE A 265 12.20 1.24 -13.94
CA ILE A 265 10.93 0.49 -14.08
C ILE A 265 10.08 1.09 -15.21
N ILE A 266 9.78 2.39 -15.13
CA ILE A 266 8.93 3.08 -16.12
C ILE A 266 9.60 3.11 -17.49
N GLY A 267 10.93 3.26 -17.54
CA GLY A 267 11.70 3.21 -18.78
C GLY A 267 11.86 1.80 -19.37
N GLY A 268 11.41 0.76 -18.69
CA GLY A 268 11.52 -0.64 -19.14
C GLY A 268 12.95 -1.18 -19.16
N PHE A 269 13.88 -0.52 -18.48
CA PHE A 269 15.29 -0.96 -18.39
C PHE A 269 15.50 -2.08 -17.38
N ALA A 270 14.66 -2.16 -16.36
CA ALA A 270 14.74 -3.14 -15.29
C ALA A 270 13.34 -3.63 -14.90
N THR A 271 13.23 -4.90 -14.55
CA THR A 271 12.04 -5.46 -13.90
C THR A 271 11.87 -4.88 -12.49
N PRO A 272 10.66 -4.90 -11.89
CA PRO A 272 10.45 -4.43 -10.52
C PRO A 272 11.40 -5.07 -9.50
N THR A 273 11.74 -6.35 -9.68
CA THR A 273 12.66 -7.08 -8.79
C THR A 273 14.10 -6.62 -8.94
N GLU A 274 14.59 -6.41 -10.17
CA GLU A 274 15.92 -5.85 -10.43
C GLU A 274 16.05 -4.41 -9.92
N ALA A 275 15.02 -3.59 -10.15
CA ALA A 275 14.95 -2.23 -9.66
C ALA A 275 14.90 -2.17 -8.12
N ALA A 276 14.15 -3.06 -7.48
CA ALA A 276 14.13 -3.20 -6.03
C ALA A 276 15.50 -3.62 -5.47
N GLY A 277 16.21 -4.51 -6.18
CA GLY A 277 17.60 -4.88 -5.86
C GLY A 277 18.54 -3.69 -5.96
N LEU A 278 18.42 -2.88 -7.02
CA LEU A 278 19.17 -1.62 -7.17
C LEU A 278 18.86 -0.64 -6.03
N GLY A 279 17.59 -0.51 -5.66
CA GLY A 279 17.12 0.32 -4.56
C GLY A 279 17.72 -0.13 -3.22
N ALA A 280 17.62 -1.41 -2.90
CA ALA A 280 18.18 -2.00 -1.70
C ALA A 280 19.70 -1.79 -1.62
N ALA A 281 20.45 -2.13 -2.67
CA ALA A 281 21.89 -1.91 -2.72
C ALA A 281 22.25 -0.42 -2.62
N GLY A 282 21.54 0.45 -3.34
CA GLY A 282 21.74 1.89 -3.32
C GLY A 282 21.47 2.50 -1.94
N SER A 283 20.45 2.03 -1.22
CA SER A 283 20.16 2.49 0.15
C SER A 283 21.29 2.14 1.13
N VAL A 284 21.90 0.96 1.00
CA VAL A 284 23.05 0.55 1.81
C VAL A 284 24.27 1.40 1.47
N CYS A 285 24.54 1.62 0.18
CA CYS A 285 25.63 2.52 -0.26
C CYS A 285 25.44 3.94 0.30
N LEU A 286 24.22 4.46 0.28
CA LEU A 286 23.88 5.74 0.91
C LEU A 286 24.13 5.71 2.42
N ALA A 287 23.65 4.68 3.12
CA ALA A 287 23.87 4.52 4.56
C ALA A 287 25.36 4.55 4.93
N PHE A 288 26.22 3.90 4.14
CA PHE A 288 27.67 3.96 4.31
C PHE A 288 28.26 5.33 3.98
N ALA A 289 27.82 5.97 2.89
CA ALA A 289 28.30 7.31 2.50
C ALA A 289 27.99 8.36 3.57
N TYR A 290 26.83 8.27 4.22
CA TYR A 290 26.43 9.11 5.34
C TYR A 290 27.03 8.68 6.69
N ARG A 291 27.84 7.62 6.73
CA ARG A 291 28.39 7.02 7.96
C ARG A 291 27.31 6.69 9.00
N ALA A 292 26.11 6.39 8.53
CA ALA A 292 24.96 6.06 9.35
C ALA A 292 24.82 4.55 9.55
N MET A 293 25.62 3.72 8.85
CA MET A 293 25.51 2.27 8.94
C MET A 293 26.28 1.71 10.16
N SER A 294 25.60 0.91 10.98
CA SER A 294 26.20 0.14 12.08
C SER A 294 25.67 -1.29 12.10
N LEU A 295 26.34 -2.20 12.82
CA LEU A 295 25.86 -3.58 12.95
C LEU A 295 24.50 -3.65 13.65
N GLN A 296 24.25 -2.73 14.58
CA GLN A 296 22.95 -2.60 15.24
C GLN A 296 21.87 -2.18 14.23
N ILE A 297 22.13 -1.16 13.41
CA ILE A 297 21.19 -0.72 12.38
C ILE A 297 20.94 -1.83 11.35
N LEU A 298 21.98 -2.57 10.95
CA LEU A 298 21.80 -3.71 10.04
C LEU A 298 20.87 -4.77 10.63
N ARG A 299 21.02 -5.07 11.92
CA ARG A 299 20.15 -6.00 12.64
C ARG A 299 18.71 -5.50 12.72
N GLU A 300 18.52 -4.23 13.10
CA GLU A 300 17.20 -3.60 13.17
C GLU A 300 16.49 -3.58 11.82
N VAL A 301 17.22 -3.23 10.75
CA VAL A 301 16.73 -3.25 9.38
C VAL A 301 16.33 -4.66 8.98
N SER A 302 17.18 -5.67 9.25
CA SER A 302 16.92 -7.06 8.89
C SER A 302 15.71 -7.62 9.64
N GLU A 303 15.61 -7.37 10.94
CA GLU A 303 14.48 -7.82 11.77
C GLU A 303 13.15 -7.15 11.34
N SER A 304 13.17 -5.84 11.06
CA SER A 304 11.98 -5.11 10.61
C SER A 304 11.54 -5.55 9.20
N THR A 305 12.51 -5.79 8.31
CA THR A 305 12.26 -6.33 6.97
C THR A 305 11.65 -7.72 7.05
N LEU A 306 12.23 -8.60 7.88
CA LEU A 306 11.74 -9.96 8.09
C LEU A 306 10.31 -9.95 8.64
N LYS A 307 10.03 -9.14 9.67
CA LYS A 307 8.69 -9.05 10.29
C LYS A 307 7.64 -8.59 9.28
N THR A 308 7.93 -7.51 8.55
CA THR A 308 7.01 -6.97 7.54
C THR A 308 6.78 -7.97 6.40
N THR A 309 7.85 -8.56 5.89
CA THR A 309 7.77 -9.58 4.83
C THR A 309 6.99 -10.81 5.29
N ALA A 310 7.30 -11.35 6.48
CA ALA A 310 6.59 -12.49 7.04
C ALA A 310 5.09 -12.20 7.23
N MET A 311 4.74 -11.00 7.68
CA MET A 311 3.35 -10.55 7.79
C MET A 311 2.64 -10.59 6.42
N VAL A 312 3.25 -10.01 5.38
CA VAL A 312 2.68 -10.00 4.01
C VAL A 312 2.48 -11.42 3.49
N PHE A 313 3.51 -12.28 3.56
CA PHE A 313 3.43 -13.66 3.07
C PHE A 313 2.45 -14.51 3.88
N PHE A 314 2.30 -14.26 5.18
CA PHE A 314 1.34 -14.97 6.01
C PHE A 314 -0.11 -14.59 5.63
N ILE A 315 -0.38 -13.31 5.38
CA ILE A 315 -1.68 -12.83 4.87
C ILE A 315 -1.97 -13.45 3.50
N LEU A 316 -0.99 -13.45 2.59
CA LEU A 316 -1.09 -14.09 1.27
C LEU A 316 -1.53 -15.56 1.34
N ILE A 317 -0.95 -16.33 2.26
CA ILE A 317 -1.30 -17.74 2.47
C ILE A 317 -2.76 -17.87 2.94
N GLY A 318 -3.17 -17.08 3.93
CA GLY A 318 -4.55 -17.09 4.44
C GLY A 318 -5.57 -16.66 3.40
N ALA A 319 -5.28 -15.59 2.65
CA ALA A 319 -6.12 -15.09 1.58
C ALA A 319 -6.22 -16.08 0.40
N SER A 320 -5.14 -16.79 0.08
CA SER A 320 -5.16 -17.84 -0.95
C SER A 320 -6.12 -18.97 -0.60
N LEU A 321 -6.15 -19.38 0.69
CA LEU A 321 -7.06 -20.38 1.21
C LEU A 321 -8.50 -19.89 1.20
N PHE A 322 -8.73 -18.66 1.66
CA PHE A 322 -10.04 -18.01 1.58
C PHE A 322 -10.56 -17.93 0.14
N SER A 323 -9.74 -17.42 -0.77
CA SER A 323 -10.07 -17.32 -2.20
C SER A 323 -10.29 -18.70 -2.84
N LEU A 324 -9.65 -19.76 -2.33
CA LEU A 324 -9.89 -21.13 -2.78
C LEU A 324 -11.27 -21.62 -2.34
N VAL A 325 -11.57 -21.51 -1.05
CA VAL A 325 -12.83 -22.01 -0.48
C VAL A 325 -14.02 -21.21 -1.00
N PHE A 326 -13.90 -19.89 -1.04
CA PHE A 326 -14.93 -19.00 -1.60
C PHE A 326 -15.27 -19.36 -3.05
N ARG A 327 -14.25 -19.66 -3.87
CA ARG A 327 -14.45 -20.16 -5.24
C ARG A 327 -15.05 -21.56 -5.28
N GLY A 328 -14.62 -22.47 -4.42
CA GLY A 328 -15.17 -23.83 -4.37
C GLY A 328 -16.68 -23.85 -4.10
N TYR A 329 -17.19 -22.84 -3.38
CA TYR A 329 -18.63 -22.63 -3.18
C TYR A 329 -19.34 -21.85 -4.31
N GLY A 330 -18.66 -21.52 -5.40
CA GLY A 330 -19.23 -20.76 -6.51
C GLY A 330 -19.41 -19.25 -6.24
N GLY A 331 -18.67 -18.69 -5.27
CA GLY A 331 -18.82 -17.29 -4.87
C GLY A 331 -18.55 -16.27 -5.99
N GLU A 332 -17.73 -16.60 -6.98
CA GLU A 332 -17.48 -15.73 -8.15
C GLU A 332 -18.74 -15.54 -9.01
N ALA A 333 -19.52 -16.61 -9.23
CA ALA A 333 -20.76 -16.53 -10.00
C ALA A 333 -21.82 -15.69 -9.29
N LEU A 334 -21.89 -15.81 -7.95
CA LEU A 334 -22.83 -15.06 -7.12
C LEU A 334 -22.58 -13.54 -7.20
N ILE A 335 -21.32 -13.11 -7.10
CA ILE A 335 -20.95 -11.70 -7.23
C ILE A 335 -21.26 -11.19 -8.64
N HIS A 336 -20.95 -11.99 -9.67
CA HIS A 336 -21.24 -11.62 -11.05
C HIS A 336 -22.73 -11.40 -11.29
N GLU A 337 -23.58 -12.29 -10.77
CA GLU A 337 -25.03 -12.16 -10.84
C GLU A 337 -25.52 -10.89 -10.12
N TRP A 338 -25.03 -10.62 -8.92
CA TRP A 338 -25.39 -9.40 -8.17
C TRP A 338 -25.04 -8.12 -8.93
N PHE A 339 -23.87 -8.07 -9.57
CA PHE A 339 -23.43 -6.88 -10.31
C PHE A 339 -24.23 -6.70 -11.61
N ASN A 340 -24.60 -7.78 -12.30
CA ASN A 340 -25.41 -7.70 -13.52
C ASN A 340 -26.84 -7.20 -13.26
N HIS A 341 -27.40 -7.47 -12.09
CA HIS A 341 -28.74 -7.00 -11.70
C HIS A 341 -28.72 -5.56 -11.13
N MET A 342 -27.55 -4.96 -10.98
CA MET A 342 -27.39 -3.64 -10.38
C MET A 342 -27.69 -2.52 -11.39
N PRO A 343 -28.49 -1.51 -11.02
CA PRO A 343 -28.71 -0.35 -11.87
C PRO A 343 -27.42 0.45 -12.05
N GLY A 344 -27.12 0.90 -13.27
CA GLY A 344 -25.95 1.73 -13.58
C GLY A 344 -24.78 0.99 -14.25
N GLY A 345 -24.90 -0.32 -14.48
CA GLY A 345 -23.91 -1.11 -15.23
C GLY A 345 -22.51 -1.03 -14.64
N MET A 346 -21.50 -0.89 -15.49
CA MET A 346 -20.08 -0.83 -15.10
C MET A 346 -19.79 0.28 -14.08
N TRP A 347 -20.30 1.50 -14.32
CA TRP A 347 -20.03 2.65 -13.45
C TRP A 347 -20.74 2.56 -12.10
N GLY A 348 -21.95 1.99 -12.07
CA GLY A 348 -22.67 1.71 -10.83
C GLY A 348 -21.94 0.68 -9.97
N ALA A 349 -21.52 -0.43 -10.57
CA ALA A 349 -20.74 -1.46 -9.89
C ALA A 349 -19.41 -0.91 -9.36
N LEU A 350 -18.68 -0.14 -10.19
CA LEU A 350 -17.41 0.47 -9.79
C LEU A 350 -17.59 1.43 -8.59
N ALA A 351 -18.59 2.30 -8.62
CA ALA A 351 -18.84 3.26 -7.55
C ALA A 351 -19.16 2.56 -6.21
N ILE A 352 -19.96 1.49 -6.25
CA ILE A 352 -20.28 0.71 -5.05
C ILE A 352 -19.05 -0.02 -4.51
N VAL A 353 -18.23 -0.59 -5.38
CA VAL A 353 -16.99 -1.24 -4.98
C VAL A 353 -16.02 -0.25 -4.36
N MET A 354 -15.84 0.93 -4.96
CA MET A 354 -15.00 1.99 -4.40
C MET A 354 -15.53 2.45 -3.04
N LEU A 355 -16.85 2.59 -2.87
CA LEU A 355 -17.46 2.93 -1.59
C LEU A 355 -17.21 1.83 -0.54
N VAL A 356 -17.35 0.55 -0.91
CA VAL A 356 -17.07 -0.57 -0.02
C VAL A 356 -15.59 -0.58 0.38
N ILE A 357 -14.66 -0.43 -0.57
CA ILE A 357 -13.22 -0.35 -0.29
C ILE A 357 -12.90 0.82 0.65
N PHE A 358 -13.52 1.99 0.42
CA PHE A 358 -13.37 3.16 1.29
C PHE A 358 -13.86 2.87 2.72
N LEU A 359 -15.03 2.25 2.87
CA LEU A 359 -15.58 1.88 4.17
C LEU A 359 -14.73 0.80 4.88
N LEU A 360 -14.21 -0.16 4.12
CA LEU A 360 -13.31 -1.19 4.64
C LEU A 360 -11.97 -0.60 5.10
N GLY A 361 -11.47 0.43 4.41
CA GLY A 361 -10.21 1.11 4.77
C GLY A 361 -10.21 1.78 6.15
N PHE A 362 -11.37 2.00 6.78
CA PHE A 362 -11.42 2.44 8.18
C PHE A 362 -11.05 1.34 9.18
N MET A 363 -11.19 0.07 8.78
CA MET A 363 -11.12 -1.08 9.71
C MET A 363 -10.00 -2.06 9.31
N LEU A 364 -9.72 -2.20 8.01
CA LEU A 364 -8.77 -3.16 7.45
C LEU A 364 -7.56 -2.45 6.84
N ASP A 365 -6.39 -3.08 6.94
CA ASP A 365 -5.18 -2.61 6.26
C ASP A 365 -5.30 -2.82 4.72
N PHE A 366 -4.60 -1.99 3.94
CA PHE A 366 -4.57 -2.09 2.48
C PHE A 366 -4.13 -3.47 1.99
N ILE A 367 -3.22 -4.14 2.70
CA ILE A 367 -2.77 -5.50 2.35
C ILE A 367 -3.96 -6.46 2.38
N GLU A 368 -4.83 -6.34 3.38
CA GLU A 368 -6.00 -7.18 3.55
C GLU A 368 -7.02 -6.91 2.44
N ILE A 369 -7.28 -5.64 2.15
CA ILE A 369 -8.19 -5.23 1.09
C ILE A 369 -7.71 -5.78 -0.25
N ILE A 370 -6.43 -5.64 -0.57
CA ILE A 370 -5.83 -6.16 -1.81
C ILE A 370 -6.05 -7.67 -1.91
N PHE A 371 -5.81 -8.42 -0.85
CA PHE A 371 -5.87 -9.89 -0.92
C PHE A 371 -7.25 -10.50 -0.70
N VAL A 372 -8.19 -9.76 -0.12
CA VAL A 372 -9.56 -10.22 0.14
C VAL A 372 -10.50 -9.72 -0.94
N VAL A 373 -10.50 -8.41 -1.21
CA VAL A 373 -11.52 -7.77 -2.06
C VAL A 373 -11.19 -7.94 -3.55
N ILE A 374 -9.94 -7.67 -3.95
CA ILE A 374 -9.57 -7.67 -5.37
C ILE A 374 -9.76 -9.05 -6.03
N PRO A 375 -9.41 -10.20 -5.41
CA PRO A 375 -9.65 -11.50 -6.03
C PRO A 375 -11.12 -11.86 -6.24
N ILE A 376 -12.06 -11.27 -5.48
CA ILE A 376 -13.49 -11.56 -5.65
C ILE A 376 -14.14 -10.55 -6.61
N VAL A 377 -13.82 -9.27 -6.45
CA VAL A 377 -14.48 -8.18 -7.18
C VAL A 377 -13.76 -7.85 -8.49
N GLY A 378 -12.43 -7.93 -8.49
CA GLY A 378 -11.57 -7.57 -9.62
C GLY A 378 -11.94 -8.31 -10.91
N PRO A 379 -11.98 -9.67 -10.93
CA PRO A 379 -12.32 -10.40 -12.15
C PRO A 379 -13.68 -9.99 -12.74
N VAL A 380 -14.67 -9.70 -11.88
CA VAL A 380 -16.01 -9.30 -12.30
C VAL A 380 -15.99 -7.90 -12.93
N LEU A 381 -15.38 -6.90 -12.26
CA LEU A 381 -15.29 -5.53 -12.79
C LEU A 381 -14.48 -5.47 -14.09
N LEU A 382 -13.38 -6.22 -14.16
CA LEU A 382 -12.54 -6.30 -15.36
C LEU A 382 -13.28 -6.98 -16.51
N ALA A 383 -14.11 -7.99 -16.22
CA ALA A 383 -14.97 -8.61 -17.21
C ALA A 383 -16.08 -7.65 -17.71
N MET A 384 -16.49 -6.67 -16.91
CA MET A 384 -17.41 -5.60 -17.34
C MET A 384 -16.73 -4.52 -18.20
N GLY A 385 -15.41 -4.59 -18.40
CA GLY A 385 -14.64 -3.68 -19.24
C GLY A 385 -13.95 -2.54 -18.51
N VAL A 386 -13.86 -2.58 -17.17
CA VAL A 386 -13.09 -1.59 -16.40
C VAL A 386 -11.61 -1.71 -16.75
N ASP A 387 -10.95 -0.58 -16.98
CA ASP A 387 -9.50 -0.56 -17.20
C ASP A 387 -8.76 -0.94 -15.90
N PRO A 388 -7.85 -1.93 -15.95
CA PRO A 388 -7.16 -2.42 -14.77
C PRO A 388 -6.23 -1.39 -14.13
N ILE A 389 -5.65 -0.45 -14.88
CA ILE A 389 -4.79 0.59 -14.28
C ILE A 389 -5.68 1.57 -13.51
N TRP A 390 -6.81 1.99 -14.08
CA TRP A 390 -7.80 2.82 -13.40
C TRP A 390 -8.46 2.17 -12.18
N LEU A 391 -8.64 0.85 -12.20
CA LEU A 391 -9.17 0.14 -11.03
C LEU A 391 -8.13 0.02 -9.91
N GLY A 392 -6.85 -0.06 -10.28
CA GLY A 392 -5.74 -0.19 -9.34
C GLY A 392 -5.31 1.13 -8.71
N VAL A 393 -5.35 2.23 -9.46
CA VAL A 393 -4.95 3.58 -9.02
C VAL A 393 -6.13 4.30 -8.40
#